data_AF-A0A921NAK2-F1
#
_entry.id   AF-A0A921NAK2-F1
#
_cell.length_a   1.000
_cell.length_b   1.000
_cell.length_c   1.000
_cell.angle_alpha   90.00
_cell.angle_beta   90.00
_cell.angle_gamma   90.00
#
_symmetry.space_group_name_H-M   'P 1'
#
loop_
_entity.id
_entity.type
_entity.pdbx_description
1 polymer ?
#
loop_
_entity_poly.entity_id
_entity_poly.type
_entity_poly.pdbx_seq_one_letter_code
_entity_poly.pdbx_strand_id
1 'polypeptide(L)' 'MEGHEFEAEVIGWITDHFVLSEIEIEDFPFFPYGKLIRDKNEETMVVFWCIIYGRVDYRFQEA' A
#
# COMPACT_ATOMS: atom_id res chain seq x y z
N MET A 1 -5.05 9.57 17.06
CA MET A 1 -5.04 8.94 15.74
C MET A 1 -5.01 7.45 15.99
N GLU A 2 -6.14 6.79 15.75
CA GLU A 2 -6.29 5.35 15.98
C GLU A 2 -5.71 4.59 14.78
N GLY A 3 -5.16 3.39 15.00
CA GLY A 3 -4.48 2.64 13.93
C GLY A 3 -5.35 2.35 12.71
N HIS A 4 -6.68 2.36 12.88
CA HIS A 4 -7.65 2.18 11.79
C HIS A 4 -7.68 3.36 10.80
N GLU A 5 -7.32 4.58 11.23
CA GLU A 5 -7.31 5.76 10.35
C GLU A 5 -6.18 5.66 9.31
N PHE A 6 -5.01 5.17 9.72
CA PHE A 6 -3.87 5.02 8.82
C PHE A 6 -4.06 3.94 7.76
N GLU A 7 -4.72 2.84 8.14
CA GLU A 7 -5.07 1.80 7.19
C GLU A 7 -6.08 2.31 6.15
N ALA A 8 -7.07 3.10 6.59
CA ALA A 8 -8.03 3.72 5.68
C ALA A 8 -7.35 4.69 4.70
N GLU A 9 -6.37 5.48 5.14
CA GLU A 9 -5.57 6.35 4.27
C GLU A 9 -4.77 5.56 3.22
N VAL A 10 -4.13 4.46 3.63
CA VAL A 10 -3.40 3.59 2.70
C VAL A 10 -4.35 2.98 1.67
N ILE A 11 -5.47 2.39 2.11
CA ILE A 11 -6.46 1.81 1.19
C ILE A 11 -7.04 2.89 0.27
N GLY A 12 -7.40 4.06 0.79
CA GLY A 12 -7.92 5.19 0.01
C GLY A 12 -6.95 5.61 -1.10
N TRP A 13 -5.67 5.74 -0.76
CA TRP A 13 -4.64 6.04 -1.75
C TRP A 13 -4.56 4.96 -2.84
N ILE A 14 -4.63 3.67 -2.47
CA ILE A 14 -4.62 2.56 -3.45
C ILE A 14 -5.83 2.64 -4.37
N THR A 15 -7.02 2.87 -3.83
CA THR A 15 -8.27 2.96 -4.61
C THR A 15 -8.28 4.14 -5.59
N ASP A 16 -7.54 5.21 -5.28
CA ASP A 16 -7.43 6.40 -6.15
C ASP A 16 -6.39 6.23 -7.26
N HIS A 17 -5.38 5.37 -7.07
CA HIS A 17 -4.26 5.21 -8.00
C HIS A 17 -4.32 3.94 -8.84
N PHE A 18 -5.09 2.93 -8.42
CA PHE A 18 -5.16 1.62 -9.09
C PHE A 18 -6.58 1.24 -9.47
N VAL A 19 -6.70 0.55 -10.60
CA VAL A 19 -7.91 -0.18 -10.97
C VAL A 19 -7.91 -1.49 -10.18
N LEU A 20 -8.68 -1.57 -9.10
CA LEU A 20 -8.65 -2.70 -8.15
C LEU A 20 -8.88 -4.08 -8.79
N SER A 21 -9.58 -4.15 -9.91
CA SER A 21 -9.81 -5.42 -10.63
C SER A 21 -8.59 -5.93 -11.40
N GLU A 22 -7.54 -5.11 -11.55
CA GLU A 22 -6.31 -5.45 -12.27
C GLU A 22 -5.12 -5.69 -11.33
N ILE A 23 -5.34 -5.64 -10.02
CA ILE A 23 -4.29 -5.83 -9.01
C ILE A 23 -4.73 -6.80 -7.92
N GLU A 24 -3.76 -7.51 -7.35
CA GLU A 24 -3.90 -8.24 -6.10
C GLU A 24 -3.37 -7.39 -4.95
N ILE A 25 -4.05 -7.42 -3.80
CA ILE A 25 -3.66 -6.70 -2.60
C ILE A 25 -3.53 -7.70 -1.45
N GLU A 26 -2.36 -7.73 -0.83
CA GLU A 26 -2.06 -8.58 0.32
C GLU A 26 -1.53 -7.73 1.50
N ASP A 27 -1.80 -8.17 2.74
CA ASP A 27 -1.21 -7.52 3.91
C ASP A 27 0.31 -7.71 3.94
N PHE A 28 1.03 -6.60 4.17
CA PHE A 28 2.48 -6.60 4.22
C PHE A 28 2.98 -6.00 5.54
N PRO A 29 2.99 -6.79 6.64
CA PRO A 29 3.22 -6.31 8.00
C PRO A 29 4.65 -5.82 8.27
N PHE A 30 5.56 -5.94 7.30
CA PHE A 30 6.92 -5.40 7.40
C PHE A 30 6.96 -3.87 7.39
N PHE A 31 5.92 -3.23 6.80
CA PHE A 31 5.72 -1.78 6.86
C PHE A 31 4.43 -1.45 7.62
N PRO A 32 4.38 -0.32 8.36
CA PRO A 32 3.18 0.09 9.09
C PRO A 32 1.97 0.24 8.15
N TYR A 33 0.92 -0.53 8.42
CA TYR A 33 -0.29 -0.59 7.58
C TYR A 33 0.02 -0.92 6.10
N GLY A 34 1.12 -1.66 5.88
CA GLY A 34 1.62 -2.00 4.56
C GLY A 34 0.68 -2.91 3.81
N LYS A 35 0.53 -2.64 2.52
CA LYS A 35 -0.18 -3.46 1.54
C LYS A 35 0.78 -3.74 0.39
N LEU A 36 0.99 -5.02 0.08
CA LEU A 36 1.70 -5.45 -1.11
C LEU A 36 0.70 -5.49 -2.26
N ILE A 37 1.00 -4.74 -3.31
CA ILE A 37 0.24 -4.70 -4.55
C ILE A 37 1.03 -5.50 -5.58
N ARG A 38 0.34 -6.41 -6.29
CA ARG A 38 0.89 -7.13 -7.44
C ARG A 38 0.00 -6.87 -8.65
N ASP A 39 0.61 -6.51 -9.77
CA ASP A 39 -0.10 -6.30 -11.03
C ASP A 39 -0.13 -7.59 -11.88
N LYS A 40 -0.80 -7.52 -13.04
CA LYS A 40 -0.90 -8.63 -14.00
C LYS A 40 0.43 -9.06 -14.64
N ASN A 41 1.47 -8.24 -14.55
CA ASN A 41 2.81 -8.51 -15.06
C ASN A 41 3.73 -9.09 -13.97
N GLU A 42 3.16 -9.42 -12.80
CA GLU A 42 3.89 -9.87 -11.60
C GLU A 42 4.82 -8.79 -11.00
N GLU A 43 4.68 -7.52 -11.41
CA GLU A 43 5.40 -6.41 -10.80
C GLU A 43 4.78 -6.09 -9.44
N THR A 44 5.64 -5.84 -8.44
CA THR A 44 5.20 -5.62 -7.07
C THR A 44 5.58 -4.24 -6.53
N MET A 45 4.67 -3.68 -5.74
CA MET A 45 4.83 -2.41 -5.05
C MET A 45 4.25 -2.51 -3.64
N VAL A 46 4.94 -1.97 -2.65
CA VAL A 46 4.41 -1.82 -1.29
C VAL A 46 3.91 -0.39 -1.10
N VAL A 47 2.67 -0.26 -0.63
CA VAL A 47 2.08 1.01 -0.19
C VAL A 47 1.87 0.94 1.33
N PHE A 48 2.27 1.97 2.06
CA PHE A 48 2.27 1.95 3.52
C PHE A 48 2.14 3.34 4.12
N TRP A 49 1.84 3.41 5.41
CA TRP A 49 1.90 4.67 6.16
C TRP A 49 3.31 4.94 6.65
N CYS A 50 3.92 6.02 6.17
CA CYS A 50 5.22 6.45 6.66
C CYS A 50 5.07 7.24 7.96
N ILE A 51 5.33 6.58 9.09
CA ILE A 51 5.24 7.18 10.44
C ILE A 51 6.18 8.41 10.57
N ILE A 52 7.35 8.39 9.92
CA ILE A 52 8.34 9.47 10.01
C ILE A 52 7.80 10.77 9.40
N TYR A 53 7.08 10.67 8.28
CA TYR A 53 6.58 11.82 7.54
C TYR A 53 5.08 12.08 7.74
N GLY A 54 4.36 11.17 8.42
CA GLY A 54 2.93 11.28 8.65
C GLY A 54 2.11 11.30 7.35
N ARG A 55 2.45 10.45 6.38
CA ARG A 55 1.76 10.35 5.08
C ARG A 55 1.85 8.95 4.49
N VAL A 56 1.00 8.65 3.51
CA VAL A 56 1.16 7.47 2.64
C VAL A 56 2.43 7.60 1.79
N ASP A 57 3.19 6.52 1.68
CA ASP A 57 4.39 6.41 0.84
C ASP A 57 4.41 5.02 0.18
N TYR A 58 5.19 4.86 -0.89
CA TYR A 58 5.24 3.62 -1.65
C TYR A 58 6.66 3.29 -2.15
N ARG A 59 6.95 2.01 -2.32
CA ARG A 59 8.25 1.53 -2.85
C ARG A 59 8.01 0.38 -3.82
N PHE A 60 8.66 0.42 -4.97
CA PHE A 60 8.78 -0.73 -5.85
C PHE A 60 9.77 -1.73 -5.23
N GLN A 61 9.46 -3.02 -5.27
CA GLN A 61 10.48 -4.01 -4.96
C GLN A 61 11.38 -4.15 -6.17
N GLU A 62 12.68 -3.90 -5.97
CA GLU A 62 13.67 -4.28 -6.98
C GLU A 62 13.80 -5.80 -6.99
N ALA A 63 13.81 -6.38 -8.20
CA ALA A 63 13.96 -7.82 -8.43
C ALA A 63 15.38 -8.32 -8.11
#